data_AF-A0A7W3ZMW1-F1
#
_entry.id   AF-A0A7W3ZMW1-F1
#
_cell.length_a   1.000
_cell.length_b   1.000
_cell.length_c   1.000
_cell.angle_alpha   90.00
_cell.angle_beta   90.00
_cell.angle_gamma   90.00
#
_symmetry.space_group_name_H-M   'P 1'
#
loop_
_entity.id
_entity.type
_entity.pdbx_description
1 polymer ?
#
loop_
_entity_poly.entity_id
_entity_poly.type
_entity_poly.pdbx_seq_one_letter_code
_entity_poly.pdbx_strand_id
1 'polypeptide(L)' 'MNTVSTLLIFVGLFLLGGVISFWKQGMPKGVIVLLGICSAMALTAGILRLE' A
#
# COMPACT_ATOMS: atom_id res chain seq x y z
N MET A 1 15.64 7.54 -8.60
CA MET A 1 14.44 6.67 -8.56
C MET A 1 14.81 5.33 -9.17
N ASN A 2 15.04 4.33 -8.33
CA ASN A 2 15.49 3.01 -8.76
C ASN A 2 14.33 2.00 -8.88
N THR A 3 14.61 0.83 -9.45
CA THR A 3 13.62 -0.23 -9.70
C THR A 3 12.89 -0.67 -8.43
N VAL A 4 13.60 -0.78 -7.31
CA VAL A 4 13.02 -1.21 -6.03
C VAL A 4 12.02 -0.16 -5.54
N SER A 5 12.37 1.12 -5.61
CA SER A 5 11.50 2.23 -5.21
C SER A 5 10.24 2.31 -6.07
N THR A 6 10.39 2.16 -7.39
CA THR A 6 9.25 2.10 -8.31
C THR A 6 8.30 0.96 -7.97
N LEU A 7 8.83 -0.25 -7.69
CA LEU A 7 8.02 -1.41 -7.30
C LEU A 7 7.31 -1.19 -5.97
N LEU A 8 8.01 -0.66 -4.96
CA LEU A 8 7.43 -0.39 -3.64
C LEU A 8 6.30 0.65 -3.71
N ILE A 9 6.47 1.71 -4.51
CA ILE A 9 5.43 2.72 -4.71
C ILE A 9 4.23 2.12 -5.46
N PHE A 10 4.48 1.35 -6.53
CA PHE A 10 3.42 0.68 -7.28
C PHE A 10 2.60 -0.27 -6.40
N VAL A 11 3.27 -1.13 -5.63
CA VAL A 11 2.62 -2.04 -4.68
C VAL A 11 1.87 -1.26 -3.61
N GLY A 12 2.46 -0.20 -3.06
CA GLY A 12 1.82 0.64 -2.07
C GLY A 12 0.51 1.25 -2.55
N LEU A 13 0.48 1.79 -3.77
CA LEU A 13 -0.73 2.34 -4.40
C LEU A 13 -1.75 1.25 -4.74
N PHE A 14 -1.30 0.07 -5.20
CA PHE A 14 -2.17 -1.08 -5.45
C PHE A 14 -2.87 -1.54 -4.16
N LEU A 15 -2.14 -1.67 -3.05
CA LEU A 15 -2.69 -2.03 -1.75
C LEU A 15 -3.67 -0.96 -1.24
N LEU A 16 -3.40 0.33 -1.49
CA LEU A 16 -4.34 1.42 -1.16
C LEU A 16 -5.67 1.26 -1.92
N GLY A 17 -5.60 0.91 -3.21
CA GLY A 17 -6.78 0.52 -3.99
C GLY A 17 -7.52 -0.66 -3.35
N GLY A 18 -6.78 -1.65 -2.86
CA GLY A 18 -7.31 -2.77 -2.08
C GLY A 18 -8.05 -2.35 -0.81
N VAL A 19 -7.54 -1.37 -0.04
CA VAL A 19 -8.21 -0.82 1.16
C VAL A 19 -9.59 -0.27 0.79
N ILE A 20 -9.65 0.58 -0.24
CA ILE A 20 -10.90 1.19 -0.70
C ILE A 20 -11.87 0.12 -1.20
N SER A 21 -11.36 -0.89 -1.92
CA SER A 21 -12.14 -2.02 -2.41
C SER A 21 -12.73 -2.85 -1.27
N PHE A 22 -11.92 -3.26 -0.29
CA PHE A 22 -12.35 -4.09 0.83
C PHE A 22 -13.32 -3.36 1.76
N TRP A 23 -13.12 -2.05 1.93
CA TRP A 23 -14.06 -1.22 2.66
C TRP A 23 -15.44 -1.20 1.99
N LYS A 24 -15.50 -1.03 0.66
CA LYS A 24 -16.76 -1.09 -0.10
C LYS A 24 -17.42 -2.48 -0.11
N GLN A 25 -16.64 -3.55 0.04
CA GLN A 25 -17.12 -4.93 0.10
C GLN A 25 -17.55 -5.35 1.52
N GLY A 26 -17.42 -4.49 2.54
CA GLY A 26 -17.80 -4.82 3.91
C GLY A 26 -16.91 -5.88 4.58
N MET A 27 -15.66 -6.01 4.13
CA MET A 27 -14.70 -6.97 4.69
C MET A 27 -14.40 -6.67 6.17
N PRO A 28 -13.91 -7.66 6.95
CA PRO A 28 -13.58 -7.44 8.35
C PRO A 28 -12.59 -6.29 8.54
N LYS A 29 -12.89 -5.38 9.49
CA LYS A 29 -12.10 -4.16 9.73
C LYS A 29 -10.62 -4.44 9.99
N GLY A 30 -10.30 -5.54 10.68
CA GLY A 30 -8.92 -5.95 10.93
C GLY A 30 -8.11 -6.17 9.65
N VAL A 31 -8.72 -6.77 8.63
CA VAL A 31 -8.08 -7.00 7.32
C VAL A 31 -7.86 -5.67 6.59
N ILE A 32 -8.85 -4.77 6.63
CA ILE A 32 -8.75 -3.43 6.01
C ILE A 32 -7.62 -2.63 6.67
N VAL A 33 -7.55 -2.62 8.01
CA VAL A 33 -6.50 -1.92 8.75
C VAL A 33 -5.12 -2.51 8.45
N LEU A 34 -4.98 -3.83 8.46
CA LEU A 34 -3.72 -4.49 8.11
C LEU A 34 -3.27 -4.13 6.69
N LEU A 35 -4.18 -4.16 5.72
CA LEU A 35 -3.91 -3.79 4.34
C LEU A 35 -3.47 -2.32 4.21
N GLY A 36 -4.11 -1.43 4.97
CA GLY A 36 -3.72 -0.02 5.05
C GLY A 36 -2.33 0.19 5.63
N ILE A 37 -1.96 -0.55 6.68
CA ILE A 37 -0.61 -0.53 7.26
C ILE A 37 0.42 -0.99 6.22
N CYS A 38 0.16 -2.10 5.52
CA CYS A 38 1.05 -2.61 4.47
C CYS A 38 1.22 -1.59 3.32
N SER A 39 0.13 -0.94 2.90
CA SER A 39 0.17 0.13 1.90
C SER A 39 1.04 1.30 2.36
N ALA A 40 0.82 1.80 3.58
CA ALA A 40 1.63 2.88 4.15
C ALA A 40 3.11 2.51 4.23
N MET A 41 3.43 1.31 4.73
CA MET A 41 4.81 0.82 4.83
C MET A 41 5.50 0.76 3.45
N ALA A 42 4.82 0.21 2.43
CA ALA A 42 5.38 0.12 1.08
C ALA A 42 5.60 1.51 0.45
N LEU A 43 4.63 2.41 0.58
CA LEU A 43 4.74 3.79 0.08
C LEU A 43 5.87 4.55 0.77
N THR A 44 5.92 4.53 2.11
CA THR A 44 6.98 5.19 2.87
C THR A 44 8.35 4.60 2.51
N ALA A 45 8.47 3.28 2.43
CA ALA A 45 9.71 2.62 2.05
C ALA A 45 10.18 2.97 0.62
N GLY A 46 9.25 3.10 -0.33
CA GLY A 46 9.55 3.50 -1.70
C GLY A 46 9.95 4.98 -1.81
N ILE A 47 9.25 5.87 -1.09
CA ILE A 47 9.54 7.31 -1.05
C ILE A 47 10.92 7.57 -0.43
N LEU A 48 11.26 6.89 0.66
CA LEU A 48 12.57 7.02 1.31
C LEU A 48 13.75 6.55 0.43
N ARG A 49 13.49 5.84 -0.67
CA ARG A 49 14.51 5.31 -1.59
C ARG A 49 14.45 5.99 -2.97
N LEU A 50 13.91 7.21 -3.06
CA LEU A 50 13.74 7.89 -4.35
C LEU A 50 15.04 8.28 -5.05
N GLU A 51 16.18 8.24 -4.36
CA GLU A 51 17.51 8.35 -4.96
C GLU A 51 17.80 7.22 -5.97
#